data_AF-O74079-F1
#
_entry.id   AF-O74079-F1
#
_cell.length_a   1.000
_cell.length_b   1.000
_cell.length_c   1.000
_cell.angle_alpha   90.00
_cell.angle_beta   90.00
_cell.angle_gamma   90.00
#
_symmetry.space_group_name_H-M   'P 1'
#
loop_
_entity.id
_entity.type
_entity.pdbx_description
1 polymer ?
#
loop_
_entity_poly.entity_id
_entity_poly.type
_entity_poly.pdbx_seq_one_letter_code
_entity_poly.pdbx_strand_id
1 'polypeptide(L)' 'MGGYWTPSQMLTALVEEVGELADVILSFEGVKGVKDHDKLKEELGDVLFALICIANYFEVDMEDALMETIKKYSARDL' A
#
# COMPACT_ATOMS: atom_id res chain seq x y z
N MET A 1 -14.76 21.77 8.30
CA MET A 1 -13.52 20.96 8.20
C MET A 1 -13.63 20.11 6.95
N GLY A 2 -13.34 20.68 5.78
CA GLY A 2 -13.53 20.02 4.47
C GLY A 2 -12.44 20.41 3.49
N GLY A 3 -11.19 20.45 3.97
CA GLY A 3 -10.03 20.61 3.12
C GLY A 3 -9.58 19.24 2.63
N TYR A 4 -9.40 19.10 1.32
CA TYR A 4 -8.71 17.95 0.75
C TYR A 4 -7.38 17.72 1.45
N TRP A 5 -7.01 16.45 1.65
CA TRP A 5 -5.69 16.10 2.19
C TRP A 5 -4.60 16.66 1.28
N THR A 6 -3.51 17.17 1.86
CA THR A 6 -2.33 17.54 1.08
C THR A 6 -1.56 16.29 0.67
N PRO A 7 -0.75 16.34 -0.40
CA PRO A 7 0.12 15.21 -0.78
C PRO A 7 1.01 14.71 0.35
N SER A 8 1.51 15.62 1.18
CA SER A 8 2.30 15.26 2.37
C SER A 8 1.48 14.50 3.40
N GLN A 9 0.23 14.87 3.64
CA GLN A 9 -0.65 14.14 4.56
C GLN A 9 -0.99 12.75 4.01
N MET A 10 -1.24 12.63 2.70
CA MET A 10 -1.48 11.34 2.06
C MET A 10 -0.24 10.44 2.13
N LEU A 11 0.96 10.99 1.91
CA LEU A 11 2.22 10.27 2.07
C LEU A 11 2.43 9.81 3.52
N THR A 12 2.13 10.67 4.50
CA THR A 12 2.21 10.28 5.92
C THR A 12 1.29 9.11 6.22
N ALA A 13 0.03 9.15 5.77
CA ALA A 13 -0.88 8.02 5.93
C ALA A 13 -0.34 6.75 5.26
N LEU A 14 0.15 6.83 4.01
CA LEU A 14 0.75 5.66 3.36
C LEU A 14 1.91 5.05 4.19
N VAL A 15 2.77 5.90 4.78
CA VAL A 15 3.88 5.41 5.61
C VAL A 15 3.38 4.80 6.93
N GLU A 16 2.31 5.34 7.50
CA GLU A 16 1.63 4.79 8.69
C GLU A 16 1.08 3.39 8.40
N GLU A 17 0.28 3.22 7.33
CA GLU A 17 -0.27 1.91 6.94
C GLU A 17 0.84 0.89 6.61
N VAL A 18 1.94 1.33 5.99
CA VAL A 18 3.10 0.45 5.76
C VAL A 18 3.75 0.00 7.07
N GLY A 19 3.74 0.85 8.10
CA GLY A 19 4.21 0.52 9.44
C GLY A 19 3.32 -0.53 10.11
N GLU A 20 2.00 -0.40 10.00
CA GLU A 20 1.04 -1.37 10.52
C GLU A 20 1.14 -2.71 9.78
N LEU A 21 1.22 -2.69 8.44
CA LEU A 21 1.49 -3.88 7.63
C LEU A 21 2.80 -4.57 8.05
N ALA A 22 3.85 -3.81 8.32
CA ALA A 22 5.12 -4.35 8.78
C ALA A 22 5.00 -5.02 10.17
N ASP A 23 4.19 -4.46 11.09
CA ASP A 23 3.90 -5.07 12.39
C ASP A 23 3.28 -6.46 12.21
N VAL A 24 2.29 -6.57 11.32
CA VAL A 24 1.62 -7.84 11.02
C VAL A 24 2.55 -8.82 10.34
N ILE A 25 3.34 -8.42 9.34
CA ILE A 25 4.31 -9.30 8.66
C ILE A 25 5.31 -9.88 9.67
N LEU A 26 5.81 -9.07 10.60
CA LEU A 26 6.73 -9.53 11.65
C LEU A 26 6.10 -10.59 12.57
N SER A 27 4.77 -10.62 12.70
CA SER A 27 4.07 -11.71 13.37
C SER A 27 4.09 -13.03 12.58
N PHE A 28 3.98 -12.96 11.25
CA PHE A 28 4.09 -14.12 10.37
C PHE A 28 5.49 -14.72 10.38
N GLU A 29 6.51 -13.89 10.54
CA GLU A 29 7.92 -14.29 10.68
C GLU A 29 8.28 -14.79 12.10
N GLY A 30 7.34 -14.73 13.06
CA GLY A 30 7.57 -15.19 14.43
C GLY A 30 8.48 -14.29 15.26
N VAL A 31 8.66 -13.03 14.86
CA VAL A 31 9.49 -12.04 15.56
C VAL A 31 8.75 -11.44 16.76
N LYS A 32 7.44 -11.19 16.61
CA LYS A 32 6.57 -10.61 17.67
C LYS A 32 5.09 -10.95 17.42
N GLY A 33 4.26 -10.90 18.45
CA GLY A 33 2.80 -11.03 18.29
C GLY A 33 2.32 -12.43 17.86
N VAL A 34 1.08 -12.50 17.38
CA VAL A 34 0.41 -13.73 16.92
C VAL A 34 0.01 -13.54 15.46
N LYS A 35 0.18 -14.59 14.65
CA LYS A 35 -0.19 -14.56 13.22
C LYS A 35 -1.69 -14.33 13.07
N ASP A 36 -2.06 -13.35 12.27
CA ASP A 36 -3.45 -13.00 12.00
C ASP A 36 -3.63 -12.71 10.50
N HIS A 37 -4.31 -13.61 9.80
CA HIS A 37 -4.56 -13.48 8.36
C HIS A 37 -5.61 -12.42 8.03
N ASP A 38 -6.56 -12.18 8.93
CA ASP A 38 -7.59 -11.16 8.72
C ASP A 38 -6.97 -9.78 8.86
N LYS A 39 -6.13 -9.57 9.89
CA LYS A 39 -5.38 -8.32 10.04
C LYS A 39 -4.40 -8.10 8.89
N LEU A 40 -3.71 -9.14 8.41
CA LEU A 40 -2.85 -9.02 7.22
C LEU A 40 -3.61 -8.52 5.99
N LYS A 41 -4.82 -9.05 5.77
CA LYS A 41 -5.68 -8.64 4.66
C LYS A 41 -6.15 -7.19 4.81
N GLU A 42 -6.49 -6.77 6.03
CA GLU A 42 -6.86 -5.39 6.38
C GLU A 42 -5.73 -4.43 6.03
N GLU A 43 -4.52 -4.65 6.58
CA GLU A 43 -3.37 -3.76 6.35
C GLU A 43 -2.92 -3.69 4.88
N LEU A 44 -2.99 -4.81 4.16
CA LEU A 44 -2.72 -4.80 2.71
C LEU A 44 -3.74 -3.94 1.95
N GLY A 45 -4.99 -3.95 2.41
CA GLY A 45 -6.05 -3.12 1.86
C GLY A 45 -5.82 -1.63 2.14
N ASP A 46 -5.44 -1.28 3.36
CA ASP A 46 -5.22 0.10 3.79
C ASP A 46 -4.02 0.73 3.07
N VAL A 47 -2.91 -0.02 2.94
CA VAL A 47 -1.76 0.40 2.12
C VAL A 47 -2.17 0.65 0.66
N LEU A 48 -2.93 -0.26 0.06
CA LEU A 48 -3.38 -0.11 -1.32
C LEU A 48 -4.31 1.09 -1.48
N PHE A 49 -5.22 1.31 -0.54
CA PHE A 49 -6.14 2.44 -0.54
C PHE A 49 -5.41 3.78 -0.41
N ALA A 50 -4.44 3.89 0.51
CA ALA A 50 -3.60 5.07 0.67
C ALA A 50 -2.80 5.39 -0.62
N LEU A 51 -2.27 4.36 -1.28
CA LEU A 51 -1.57 4.52 -2.55
C LEU A 51 -2.50 5.00 -3.67
N ILE A 52 -3.72 4.45 -3.76
CA ILE A 52 -4.74 4.90 -4.73
C ILE A 52 -5.14 6.36 -4.46
N CYS A 53 -5.25 6.78 -3.21
CA CYS A 53 -5.52 8.18 -2.87
C CYS A 53 -4.45 9.13 -3.42
N ILE A 54 -3.17 8.75 -3.31
CA ILE A 54 -2.06 9.51 -3.87
C ILE A 54 -2.14 9.55 -5.40
N ALA A 55 -2.36 8.41 -6.04
CA ALA A 55 -2.47 8.34 -7.49
C ALA A 55 -3.61 9.21 -8.04
N ASN A 56 -4.79 9.16 -7.41
CA ASN A 56 -5.93 10.00 -7.76
C ASN A 56 -5.61 11.49 -7.62
N TYR A 57 -4.88 11.90 -6.58
CA TYR A 57 -4.47 13.30 -6.41
C TYR A 57 -3.57 13.79 -7.55
N PHE A 58 -2.65 12.94 -8.01
CA PHE A 58 -1.72 13.26 -9.10
C PHE A 58 -2.25 12.90 -10.49
N GLU A 59 -3.53 12.55 -10.61
CA GLU A 59 -4.17 12.17 -11.88
C GLU A 59 -3.46 11.00 -12.60
N VAL A 60 -2.97 10.04 -11.82
CA VAL A 60 -2.33 8.82 -12.33
C VAL A 60 -3.35 7.69 -12.40
N ASP A 61 -3.49 7.08 -13.59
CA ASP A 61 -4.25 5.85 -13.75
C ASP A 61 -3.47 4.66 -13.16
N MET A 62 -3.98 4.11 -12.06
CA MET A 62 -3.35 3.01 -11.34
C MET A 62 -3.40 1.67 -12.08
N GLU A 63 -4.42 1.45 -12.92
CA GLU A 63 -4.53 0.23 -13.70
C GLU A 63 -3.45 0.20 -14.78
N ASP A 64 -3.31 1.31 -15.51
CA ASP A 64 -2.26 1.46 -16.52
C ASP A 64 -0.85 1.35 -15.90
N ALA A 65 -0.60 2.05 -14.78
CA ALA A 65 0.69 1.99 -14.09
C ALA A 65 1.06 0.57 -13.60
N LEU A 66 0.07 -0.18 -13.10
CA LEU A 66 0.25 -1.57 -12.71
C LEU A 66 0.55 -2.45 -13.92
N MET A 67 -0.20 -2.30 -15.00
CA MET A 67 -0.02 -3.08 -16.23
C MET A 67 1.35 -2.84 -16.88
N GLU A 68 1.84 -1.60 -16.89
CA GLU A 68 3.21 -1.28 -17.33
C GLU A 68 4.26 -1.98 -16.47
N THR A 69 4.08 -1.97 -15.15
CA THR A 69 4.98 -2.63 -14.21
C THR A 69 4.99 -4.14 -14.43
N ILE A 70 3.83 -4.78 -14.56
CA ILE A 70 3.71 -6.21 -14.86
C ILE A 70 4.44 -6.55 -16.16
N LYS A 71 4.17 -5.82 -17.26
CA LYS A 71 4.84 -6.04 -18.56
C LYS A 71 6.36 -5.96 -18.43
N LYS A 72 6.88 -4.99 -17.69
CA LYS A 72 8.31 -4.81 -17.46
C LYS A 72 8.95 -6.00 -16.75
N TYR A 73 8.28 -6.57 -15.74
CA TYR A 73 8.78 -7.75 -15.02
C TYR A 73 8.61 -9.05 -15.83
N SER A 74 7.47 -9.24 -16.50
CA SER A 74 7.26 -10.41 -17.36
C SER A 74 8.24 -10.49 -18.53
N ALA A 75 8.71 -9.36 -19.06
CA ALA A 75 9.74 -9.33 -20.10
C ALA A 75 11.17 -9.57 -19.58
N ARG A 76 11.39 -9.46 -18.27
CA ARG A 76 12.71 -9.68 -17.63
C ARG A 76 12.89 -11.12 -17.15
N ASP A 77 11.79 -11.77 -16.78
CA ASP A 77 11.79 -13.12 -16.23
C ASP A 77 11.51 -14.20 -17.33
N LEU A 78 11.49 -13.79 -18.62
CA LEU A 78 11.50 -14.65 -19.82
C LEU A 78 12.89 -14.68 -20.49
#